data_AF-A0A1Y1M8I9-F1
#
_entry.id   AF-A0A1Y1M8I9-F1
#
_cell.length_a   1.000
_cell.length_b   1.000
_cell.length_c   1.000
_cell.angle_alpha   90.00
_cell.angle_beta   90.00
_cell.angle_gamma   90.00
#
_symmetry.space_group_name_H-M   'P 1'
#
loop_
_entity.id
_entity.type
_entity.pdbx_description
1 polymer ?
#
loop_
_entity_poly.entity_id
_entity_poly.type
_entity_poly.pdbx_seq_one_letter_code
_entity_poly.pdbx_strand_id
1 'polypeptide(L)'
;MADIKSLEHPTLKVPYEILNKKFRSAQKTLDREVSHVQQAAIEIEKSISGESVKSNDITKLLGGMVEKLQVLKRKAEESITEELQATNVCKRRLEHLKEHATLTSSGVVSQGALNQWRRKRLDRMVVEYFLRNGYYNAAITLAERSNIKDLTNIDIFLTSREVEKSLASHETSKCLSWCHDNRSKLRKLRSNMEFNLRIQEFVELIRSDRRIDAIKHARKHFPTFEDEHLNTIKKAMALLAFPVSTEIPSYKMLFDEGRWDTLIEEFRQENYRLFQLASQSVFTVALQAGLSALKTPYPF
;
A
#
# COMPACT_ATOMS: atom_id res chain seq x y z
N MET A 1 29.35 1.12 10.99
CA MET A 1 28.33 2.19 10.97
C MET A 1 27.55 2.28 9.65
N ALA A 2 28.17 2.02 8.49
CA ALA A 2 27.48 2.05 7.19
C ALA A 2 26.36 0.99 7.07
N ASP A 3 26.58 -0.24 7.54
CA ASP A 3 25.61 -1.35 7.45
C ASP A 3 24.32 -1.13 8.24
N ILE A 4 24.40 -0.46 9.39
CA ILE A 4 23.19 -0.12 10.16
C ILE A 4 22.41 0.95 9.42
N LYS A 5 23.06 1.94 8.81
CA LYS A 5 22.39 2.98 8.03
C LYS A 5 21.68 2.42 6.79
N SER A 6 22.28 1.43 6.11
CA SER A 6 21.67 0.80 4.92
C SER A 6 20.58 -0.21 5.26
N LEU A 7 20.81 -1.10 6.24
CA LEU A 7 19.87 -2.18 6.60
C LEU A 7 18.70 -1.70 7.46
N GLU A 8 18.82 -0.57 8.15
CA GLU A 8 17.73 0.02 8.94
C GLU A 8 16.89 1.04 8.16
N HIS A 9 17.22 1.31 6.88
CA HIS A 9 16.45 2.24 6.06
C HIS A 9 14.94 1.87 6.02
N PRO A 10 14.54 0.61 5.77
CA PRO A 10 13.13 0.20 5.83
C PRO A 10 12.45 0.43 7.18
N THR A 11 13.21 0.40 8.28
CA THR A 11 12.71 0.60 9.64
C THR A 11 12.05 1.97 9.79
N LEU A 12 12.63 3.01 9.17
CA LEU A 12 12.11 4.37 9.21
C LEU A 12 11.29 4.75 7.96
N LYS A 13 11.65 4.21 6.79
CA LYS A 13 11.02 4.61 5.54
C LYS A 13 9.56 4.18 5.47
N VAL A 14 9.28 2.93 5.81
CA VAL A 14 7.92 2.37 5.80
C VAL A 14 6.93 3.15 6.67
N PRO A 15 7.17 3.39 7.97
CA PRO A 15 6.24 4.12 8.82
C PRO A 15 6.12 5.59 8.41
N TYR A 16 7.19 6.20 7.87
CA TYR A 16 7.12 7.53 7.28
C TYR A 16 6.17 7.57 6.06
N GLU A 17 6.24 6.57 5.18
CA GLU A 17 5.32 6.50 4.04
C GLU A 17 3.86 6.28 4.47
N ILE A 18 3.61 5.55 5.56
CA ILE A 18 2.29 5.42 6.17
C ILE A 18 1.82 6.77 6.69
N LEU A 19 2.64 7.45 7.49
CA LEU A 19 2.34 8.77 8.05
C LEU A 19 2.02 9.78 6.94
N ASN A 20 2.86 9.85 5.90
CA ASN A 20 2.64 10.72 4.74
C ASN A 20 1.35 10.38 3.98
N LYS A 21 0.99 9.08 3.88
CA LYS A 21 -0.30 8.67 3.29
C LYS A 21 -1.47 9.14 4.15
N LYS A 22 -1.41 8.94 5.46
CA LYS A 22 -2.44 9.38 6.42
C LYS A 22 -2.61 10.90 6.40
N PHE A 23 -1.50 11.65 6.45
CA PHE A 23 -1.48 13.10 6.36
C PHE A 23 -2.16 13.64 5.10
N ARG A 24 -1.82 13.10 3.93
CA ARG A 24 -2.46 13.52 2.66
C ARG A 24 -3.94 13.19 2.61
N SER A 25 -4.34 12.07 3.18
CA SER A 25 -5.74 11.63 3.25
C SER A 25 -6.55 12.53 4.19
N ALA A 26 -5.99 12.86 5.35
CA ALA A 26 -6.54 13.79 6.32
C ALA A 26 -6.72 15.17 5.70
N GLN A 27 -5.66 15.73 5.10
CA GLN A 27 -5.70 17.02 4.42
C GLN A 27 -6.84 17.08 3.38
N LYS A 28 -6.90 16.10 2.46
CA LYS A 28 -7.95 16.05 1.43
C LYS A 28 -9.36 15.95 2.03
N THR A 29 -9.52 15.19 3.12
CA THR A 29 -10.81 15.02 3.79
C THR A 29 -11.24 16.32 4.46
N LEU A 30 -10.32 16.96 5.18
CA LEU A 30 -10.58 18.23 5.87
C LEU A 30 -10.86 19.36 4.88
N ASP A 31 -10.08 19.49 3.81
CA ASP A 31 -10.31 20.50 2.77
C ASP A 31 -11.71 20.35 2.15
N ARG A 32 -12.17 19.12 1.94
CA ARG A 32 -13.52 18.83 1.43
C ARG A 32 -14.61 19.25 2.41
N GLU A 33 -14.48 18.86 3.67
CA GLU A 33 -15.49 19.21 4.68
C GLU A 33 -15.52 20.71 4.98
N VAL A 34 -14.36 21.39 4.98
CA VAL A 34 -14.28 22.85 5.05
C VAL A 34 -15.01 23.50 3.88
N SER A 35 -14.86 22.97 2.66
CA SER A 35 -15.58 23.46 1.48
C SER A 35 -17.10 23.31 1.62
N HIS A 36 -17.58 22.19 2.18
CA HIS A 36 -19.02 22.01 2.45
C HIS A 36 -19.56 23.02 3.48
N VAL A 37 -18.79 23.33 4.52
CA VAL A 37 -19.13 24.34 5.53
C VAL A 37 -19.14 25.74 4.91
N GLN A 38 -18.15 26.08 4.10
CA GLN A 38 -18.11 27.37 3.38
C GLN A 38 -19.31 27.54 2.45
N GLN A 39 -19.70 26.50 1.70
CA GLN A 39 -20.91 26.53 0.87
C GLN A 39 -22.18 26.77 1.69
N ALA A 40 -22.29 26.14 2.87
CA ALA A 40 -23.42 26.38 3.76
C ALA A 40 -23.46 27.82 4.28
N ALA A 41 -22.30 28.42 4.58
CA ALA A 41 -22.22 29.81 5.02
C ALA A 41 -22.68 30.77 3.93
N ILE A 42 -22.23 30.56 2.69
CA ILE A 42 -22.65 31.36 1.53
C ILE A 42 -24.17 31.24 1.29
N GLU A 43 -24.75 30.06 1.46
CA GLU A 43 -26.18 29.83 1.30
C GLU A 43 -27.00 30.60 2.36
N ILE A 44 -26.50 30.65 3.60
CA ILE A 44 -27.09 31.46 4.67
C ILE A 44 -26.98 32.95 4.34
N GLU A 45 -25.81 33.45 3.94
CA GLU A 45 -25.61 34.86 3.57
C GLU A 45 -26.54 35.30 2.43
N LYS A 46 -26.69 34.46 1.40
CA LYS A 46 -27.64 34.70 0.29
C LYS A 46 -29.08 34.74 0.76
N SER A 47 -29.46 33.88 1.70
CA SER A 47 -30.83 33.84 2.22
C SER A 47 -31.15 35.04 3.09
N ILE A 48 -30.17 35.59 3.80
CA ILE A 48 -30.31 36.79 4.64
C ILE A 48 -30.36 38.08 3.79
N SER A 49 -29.68 38.10 2.64
CA SER A 49 -29.65 39.26 1.74
C SER A 49 -30.85 39.38 0.80
N GLY A 50 -31.80 38.43 0.83
CA GLY A 50 -33.02 38.46 0.02
C GLY A 50 -34.13 39.37 0.60
N GLU A 51 -35.02 39.86 -0.26
CA GLU A 51 -36.12 40.78 0.11
C GLU A 51 -37.16 40.19 1.07
N SER A 52 -37.33 38.85 1.10
CA SER A 52 -38.25 38.18 2.05
C SER A 52 -37.56 37.03 2.78
N VAL A 53 -37.21 37.25 4.04
CA VAL A 53 -36.53 36.27 4.87
C VAL A 53 -37.56 35.51 5.72
N LYS A 54 -37.80 34.23 5.42
CA LYS A 54 -38.67 33.38 6.23
C LYS A 54 -37.87 32.76 7.38
N SER A 55 -38.32 32.98 8.62
CA SER A 55 -37.67 32.43 9.82
C SER A 55 -37.45 30.91 9.75
N ASN A 56 -38.43 30.16 9.23
CA ASN A 56 -38.34 28.70 9.10
C ASN A 56 -37.21 28.25 8.14
N ASP A 57 -36.92 29.04 7.09
CA ASP A 57 -35.86 28.72 6.13
C ASP A 57 -34.48 29.00 6.73
N ILE A 58 -34.32 30.06 7.52
CA ILE A 58 -33.09 30.30 8.30
C ILE A 58 -32.86 29.16 9.29
N THR A 59 -33.88 28.75 10.04
CA THR A 59 -33.74 27.66 11.02
C THR A 59 -33.27 26.36 10.37
N LYS A 60 -33.80 26.02 9.19
CA LYS A 60 -33.35 24.85 8.42
C LYS A 60 -31.89 24.98 7.96
N LEU A 61 -31.49 26.14 7.43
CA LEU A 61 -30.12 26.37 6.98
C LEU A 61 -29.11 26.33 8.13
N LEU A 62 -29.45 26.92 9.28
CA LEU A 62 -28.64 26.81 10.50
C LEU A 62 -28.55 25.37 10.99
N GLY A 63 -29.64 24.60 10.93
CA GLY A 63 -29.64 23.16 11.21
C GLY A 63 -28.64 22.41 10.33
N GLY A 64 -28.71 22.62 9.01
CA GLY A 64 -27.77 22.01 8.06
C GLY A 64 -26.31 22.45 8.25
N MET A 65 -26.07 23.70 8.67
CA MET A 65 -24.73 24.16 9.05
C MET A 65 -24.21 23.43 10.28
N VAL A 66 -25.04 23.26 11.32
CA VAL A 66 -24.67 22.51 12.52
C VAL A 66 -24.31 21.07 12.17
N GLU A 67 -25.10 20.41 11.32
CA GLU A 67 -24.81 19.05 10.85
C GLU A 67 -23.46 18.97 10.13
N LYS A 68 -23.17 19.90 9.20
CA LYS A 68 -21.89 19.96 8.48
C LYS A 68 -20.70 20.21 9.42
N LEU A 69 -20.86 21.10 10.41
CA LEU A 69 -19.83 21.35 11.43
C LEU A 69 -19.58 20.13 12.31
N GLN A 70 -20.63 19.38 12.68
CA GLN A 70 -20.49 18.12 13.42
C GLN A 70 -19.75 17.06 12.60
N VAL A 71 -20.04 16.95 11.30
CA VAL A 71 -19.32 16.06 10.38
C VAL A 71 -17.85 16.44 10.29
N LEU A 72 -17.54 17.73 10.10
CA LEU A 72 -16.17 18.24 10.06
C LEU A 72 -15.42 17.92 11.36
N LYS A 73 -16.03 18.20 12.52
CA LYS A 73 -15.45 17.89 13.84
C LYS A 73 -15.10 16.41 13.95
N ARG A 74 -16.07 15.53 13.68
CA ARG A 74 -15.86 14.07 13.74
C ARG A 74 -14.73 13.62 12.80
N LYS A 75 -14.70 14.13 11.57
CA LYS A 75 -13.67 13.77 10.58
C LYS A 75 -12.28 14.30 10.96
N ALA A 76 -12.21 15.46 11.61
CA ALA A 76 -10.97 15.98 12.18
C ALA A 76 -10.46 15.13 13.33
N GLU A 77 -11.32 14.73 14.26
CA GLU A 77 -10.96 13.85 15.38
C GLU A 77 -10.43 12.50 14.87
N GLU A 78 -11.14 11.86 13.94
CA GLU A 78 -10.70 10.63 13.27
C GLU A 78 -9.31 10.80 12.63
N SER A 79 -9.11 11.87 11.85
CA SER A 79 -7.86 12.14 11.15
C SER A 79 -6.69 12.38 12.11
N ILE A 80 -6.92 13.16 13.17
CA ILE A 80 -5.92 13.44 14.21
C ILE A 80 -5.52 12.15 14.93
N THR A 81 -6.48 11.30 15.30
CA THR A 81 -6.19 10.02 15.96
C THR A 81 -5.34 9.13 15.06
N GLU A 82 -5.67 8.99 13.77
CA GLU A 82 -4.88 8.18 12.83
C GLU A 82 -3.46 8.70 12.63
N GLU A 83 -3.28 10.02 12.49
CA GLU A 83 -1.96 10.64 12.35
C GLU A 83 -1.10 10.49 13.61
N LEU A 84 -1.70 10.65 14.80
CA LEU A 84 -1.01 10.45 16.08
C LEU A 84 -0.54 9.02 16.22
N GLN A 85 -1.37 8.03 15.85
CA GLN A 85 -0.97 6.61 15.87
C GLN A 85 0.23 6.36 14.92
N ALA A 86 0.16 6.83 13.68
CA ALA A 86 1.25 6.69 12.72
C ALA A 86 2.53 7.41 13.19
N THR A 87 2.40 8.59 13.78
CA THR A 87 3.52 9.35 14.35
C THR A 87 4.16 8.63 15.54
N ASN A 88 3.36 8.02 16.41
CA ASN A 88 3.86 7.25 17.54
C ASN A 88 4.68 6.02 17.09
N VAL A 89 4.28 5.36 16.00
CA VAL A 89 5.08 4.28 15.40
C VAL A 89 6.42 4.80 14.90
N CYS A 90 6.45 5.93 14.17
CA CYS A 90 7.68 6.59 13.75
C CYS A 90 8.59 6.92 14.95
N LYS A 91 8.00 7.48 16.02
CA LYS A 91 8.70 7.86 17.24
C LYS A 91 9.34 6.66 17.92
N ARG A 92 8.58 5.58 18.17
CA ARG A 92 9.08 4.34 18.81
C ARG A 92 10.25 3.73 18.04
N ARG A 93 10.17 3.71 16.71
CA ARG A 93 11.24 3.17 15.86
C ARG A 93 12.48 4.07 15.85
N LEU A 94 12.30 5.38 15.87
CA LEU A 94 13.40 6.33 16.00
C LEU A 94 14.08 6.20 17.36
N GLU A 95 13.31 6.06 18.44
CA GLU A 95 13.81 5.83 19.79
C GLU A 95 14.63 4.54 19.88
N HIS A 96 14.15 3.44 19.29
CA HIS A 96 14.91 2.19 19.22
C HIS A 96 16.25 2.33 18.48
N LEU A 97 16.33 3.14 17.42
CA LEU A 97 17.59 3.40 16.72
C LEU A 97 18.51 4.33 17.51
N LYS A 98 17.94 5.31 18.23
CA LYS A 98 18.69 6.21 19.13
C LYS A 98 19.29 5.45 20.31
N GLU A 99 18.58 4.47 20.87
CA GLU A 99 19.07 3.58 21.93
C GLU A 99 20.40 2.91 21.53
N HIS A 100 20.52 2.44 20.29
CA HIS A 100 21.79 1.90 19.81
C HIS A 100 22.89 2.98 19.74
N ALA A 101 22.57 4.15 19.20
CA ALA A 101 23.54 5.23 19.06
C ALA A 101 24.11 5.62 20.42
N THR A 102 23.26 5.83 21.43
CA THR A 102 23.69 6.18 22.80
C THR A 102 24.53 5.07 23.43
N LEU A 103 24.13 3.80 23.28
CA LEU A 103 24.90 2.65 23.78
C LEU A 103 26.29 2.55 23.17
N THR A 104 26.48 3.01 21.93
CA THR A 104 27.80 2.98 21.26
C THR A 104 28.68 4.21 21.51
N SER A 105 28.10 5.34 21.91
CA SER A 105 28.84 6.61 22.05
C SER A 105 29.47 6.83 23.44
N SER A 106 29.03 6.13 24.48
CA SER A 106 29.42 6.42 25.87
C SER A 106 30.73 5.78 26.36
N GLY A 107 31.43 4.98 25.54
CA GLY A 107 32.71 4.35 25.90
C GLY A 107 32.64 3.25 26.99
N VAL A 108 31.64 3.31 27.87
CA VAL A 108 31.28 2.26 28.85
C VAL A 108 29.98 1.63 28.38
N VAL A 109 30.11 0.53 27.66
CA VAL A 109 28.95 -0.15 27.07
C VAL A 109 28.56 -1.34 27.92
N SER A 110 27.34 -1.33 28.47
CA SER A 110 26.76 -2.55 29.05
C SER A 110 26.55 -3.58 27.93
N GLN A 111 27.40 -4.62 27.90
CA GLN A 111 27.30 -5.71 26.92
C GLN A 111 25.93 -6.40 26.96
N GLY A 112 25.29 -6.45 28.13
CA GLY A 112 23.92 -6.96 28.28
C GLY A 112 22.90 -6.12 27.51
N ALA A 113 22.96 -4.79 27.62
CA ALA A 113 22.05 -3.90 26.90
C ALA A 113 22.25 -3.98 25.38
N LEU A 114 23.50 -4.03 24.91
CA LEU A 114 23.79 -4.27 23.50
C LEU A 114 23.28 -5.61 22.99
N ASN A 115 23.45 -6.68 23.76
CA ASN A 115 22.94 -8.01 23.41
C ASN A 115 21.42 -8.00 23.28
N GLN A 116 20.72 -7.33 24.19
CA GLN A 116 19.27 -7.20 24.15
C GLN A 116 18.82 -6.41 22.91
N TRP A 117 19.50 -5.31 22.58
CA TRP A 117 19.20 -4.54 21.37
C TRP A 117 19.43 -5.36 20.10
N ARG A 118 20.58 -6.07 20.01
CA ARG A 118 20.88 -6.99 18.88
C ARG A 118 19.82 -8.06 18.72
N ARG A 119 19.33 -8.62 19.83
CA ARG A 119 18.26 -9.62 19.82
C ARG A 119 16.96 -9.04 19.26
N LYS A 120 16.52 -7.86 19.72
CA LYS A 120 15.33 -7.17 19.17
C LYS A 120 15.47 -6.90 17.67
N ARG A 121 16.64 -6.44 17.22
CA ARG A 121 16.94 -6.22 15.81
C ARG A 121 16.81 -7.51 15.00
N LEU A 122 17.41 -8.61 15.49
CA LEU A 122 17.33 -9.91 14.83
C LEU A 122 15.88 -10.41 14.75
N ASP A 123 15.14 -10.36 15.86
CA ASP A 123 13.73 -10.79 15.89
C ASP A 123 12.91 -9.99 14.87
N ARG A 124 13.14 -8.67 14.75
CA ARG A 124 12.49 -7.83 13.73
C ARG A 124 12.82 -8.28 12.30
N MET A 125 14.07 -8.61 12.02
CA MET A 125 14.50 -9.10 10.70
C MET A 125 13.88 -10.47 10.37
N VAL A 126 13.77 -11.35 11.36
CA VAL A 126 13.11 -12.66 11.22
C VAL A 126 11.61 -12.52 11.02
N VAL A 127 10.94 -11.60 11.73
CA VAL A 127 9.52 -11.29 11.50
C VAL A 127 9.29 -10.87 10.05
N GLU A 128 10.10 -9.95 9.52
CA GLU A 128 9.98 -9.52 8.12
C GLU A 128 10.21 -10.69 7.14
N TYR A 129 11.22 -11.53 7.40
CA TYR A 129 11.46 -12.73 6.60
C TYR A 129 10.25 -13.67 6.60
N PHE A 130 9.66 -13.94 7.76
CA PHE A 130 8.46 -14.77 7.86
C PHE A 130 7.28 -14.17 7.09
N LEU A 131 7.05 -12.86 7.19
CA LEU A 131 5.98 -12.19 6.44
C LEU A 131 6.18 -12.32 4.92
N ARG A 132 7.41 -12.15 4.43
CA ARG A 132 7.74 -12.27 3.00
C ARG A 132 7.58 -13.70 2.45
N ASN A 133 7.75 -14.71 3.30
CA ASN A 133 7.58 -16.12 2.94
C ASN A 133 6.16 -16.66 3.25
N GLY A 134 5.24 -15.81 3.68
CA GLY A 134 3.86 -16.20 3.98
C GLY A 134 3.66 -16.89 5.35
N TYR A 135 4.67 -16.92 6.21
CA TYR A 135 4.60 -17.47 7.58
C TYR A 135 4.01 -16.46 8.58
N TYR A 136 2.81 -15.96 8.30
CA TYR A 136 2.19 -14.86 9.08
C TYR A 136 1.97 -15.21 10.56
N ASN A 137 1.54 -16.43 10.87
CA ASN A 137 1.31 -16.83 12.27
C ASN A 137 2.61 -16.81 13.07
N ALA A 138 3.69 -17.37 12.52
CA ALA A 138 5.00 -17.35 13.15
C ALA A 138 5.52 -15.91 13.34
N ALA A 139 5.32 -15.05 12.33
CA ALA A 139 5.67 -13.63 12.41
C ALA A 139 4.93 -12.90 13.54
N ILE A 140 3.60 -13.10 13.65
CA ILE A 140 2.76 -12.48 14.68
C ILE A 140 3.17 -13.00 16.07
N THR A 141 3.29 -14.32 16.24
CA THR A 141 3.69 -14.92 17.52
C THR A 141 5.08 -14.46 17.97
N LEU A 142 6.06 -14.36 17.06
CA LEU A 142 7.38 -13.84 17.40
C LEU A 142 7.32 -12.37 17.82
N ALA A 143 6.57 -11.54 17.07
CA ALA A 143 6.44 -10.12 17.39
C ALA A 143 5.77 -9.87 18.74
N GLU A 144 4.77 -10.67 19.11
CA GLU A 144 4.10 -10.62 20.40
C GLU A 144 5.01 -11.08 21.54
N ARG A 145 5.64 -12.25 21.40
CA ARG A 145 6.54 -12.80 22.43
C ARG A 145 7.76 -11.91 22.71
N SER A 146 8.32 -11.30 21.67
CA SER A 146 9.45 -10.37 21.80
C SER A 146 9.02 -8.93 22.12
N ASN A 147 7.71 -8.65 22.20
CA ASN A 147 7.13 -7.32 22.40
C ASN A 147 7.71 -6.26 21.41
N ILE A 148 7.76 -6.62 20.13
CA ILE A 148 8.31 -5.78 19.05
C ILE A 148 7.27 -5.44 17.97
N LYS A 149 5.97 -5.64 18.21
CA LYS A 149 4.91 -5.40 17.21
C LYS A 149 5.04 -4.01 16.55
N ASP A 150 5.27 -2.96 17.34
CA ASP A 150 5.43 -1.58 16.84
C ASP A 150 6.68 -1.34 15.99
N LEU A 151 7.67 -2.23 16.10
CA LEU A 151 8.91 -2.19 15.32
C LEU A 151 8.79 -2.96 14.00
N THR A 152 7.66 -3.62 13.75
CA THR A 152 7.43 -4.51 12.61
C THR A 152 6.40 -3.95 11.64
N ASN A 153 6.40 -4.43 10.41
CA ASN A 153 5.50 -3.97 9.34
C ASN A 153 4.31 -4.93 9.13
N ILE A 154 3.90 -5.68 10.16
CA ILE A 154 2.91 -6.77 10.06
C ILE A 154 1.64 -6.33 9.32
N ASP A 155 1.05 -5.20 9.70
CA ASP A 155 -0.24 -4.75 9.14
C ASP A 155 -0.18 -4.50 7.63
N ILE A 156 0.97 -4.07 7.11
CA ILE A 156 1.19 -3.86 5.67
C ILE A 156 1.20 -5.20 4.94
N PHE A 157 1.91 -6.18 5.50
CA PHE A 157 1.99 -7.51 4.90
C PHE A 157 0.66 -8.26 5.00
N LEU A 158 -0.13 -8.05 6.06
CA LEU A 158 -1.49 -8.59 6.15
C LEU A 158 -2.42 -7.95 5.11
N THR A 159 -2.31 -6.64 4.89
CA THR A 159 -3.07 -5.96 3.83
C THR A 159 -2.67 -6.47 2.45
N SER A 160 -1.36 -6.66 2.19
CA SER A 160 -0.83 -7.25 0.95
C SER A 160 -1.39 -8.66 0.74
N ARG A 161 -1.38 -9.49 1.78
CA ARG A 161 -1.88 -10.87 1.75
C ARG A 161 -3.33 -10.94 1.31
N GLU A 162 -4.18 -10.03 1.79
CA GLU A 162 -5.60 -10.01 1.41
C GLU A 162 -5.81 -9.68 -0.07
N VAL A 163 -4.94 -8.85 -0.65
CA VAL A 163 -4.95 -8.56 -2.09
C VAL A 163 -4.42 -9.76 -2.88
N GLU A 164 -3.33 -10.37 -2.44
CA GLU A 164 -2.76 -11.57 -3.07
C GLU A 164 -3.77 -12.73 -3.07
N LYS A 165 -4.48 -12.94 -1.96
CA LYS A 165 -5.54 -13.96 -1.85
C LYS A 165 -6.73 -13.68 -2.77
N SER A 166 -7.11 -12.41 -2.92
CA SER A 166 -8.15 -11.98 -3.86
C SER A 166 -7.76 -12.32 -5.30
N LEU A 167 -6.53 -11.97 -5.69
CA LEU A 167 -6.01 -12.30 -7.02
C LEU A 167 -5.92 -13.81 -7.26
N ALA A 168 -5.49 -14.58 -6.26
CA ALA A 168 -5.47 -16.05 -6.32
C ALA A 168 -6.88 -16.67 -6.43
N SER A 169 -7.91 -15.93 -6.02
CA SER A 169 -9.32 -16.32 -6.18
C SER A 169 -9.94 -15.77 -7.48
N HIS A 170 -9.11 -15.25 -8.39
CA HIS A 170 -9.50 -14.60 -9.65
C HIS A 170 -10.36 -13.34 -9.47
N GLU A 171 -10.21 -12.64 -8.34
CA GLU A 171 -10.89 -11.38 -8.04
C GLU A 171 -9.94 -10.18 -8.10
N THR A 172 -10.21 -9.23 -9.00
CA THR A 172 -9.39 -8.02 -9.22
C THR A 172 -9.75 -6.84 -8.31
N SER A 173 -10.94 -6.85 -7.70
CA SER A 173 -11.54 -5.70 -7.00
C SER A 173 -10.64 -5.11 -5.92
N LYS A 174 -10.07 -5.94 -5.03
CA LYS A 174 -9.17 -5.46 -3.96
C LYS A 174 -7.88 -4.86 -4.52
N CYS A 175 -7.32 -5.47 -5.57
CA CYS A 175 -6.10 -4.98 -6.18
C CYS A 175 -6.31 -3.65 -6.92
N LEU A 176 -7.45 -3.51 -7.63
CA LEU A 176 -7.84 -2.24 -8.25
C LEU A 176 -8.09 -1.13 -7.21
N SER A 177 -8.69 -1.45 -6.07
CA SER A 177 -8.80 -0.51 -4.95
C SER A 177 -7.42 -0.07 -4.46
N TRP A 178 -6.49 -1.01 -4.32
CA TRP A 178 -5.11 -0.70 -3.98
C TRP A 178 -4.42 0.18 -5.03
N CYS A 179 -4.63 -0.07 -6.33
CA CYS A 179 -4.12 0.79 -7.41
C CYS A 179 -4.68 2.21 -7.29
N HIS A 180 -5.98 2.35 -7.03
CA HIS A 180 -6.64 3.63 -6.85
C HIS A 180 -6.06 4.40 -5.64
N ASP A 181 -5.94 3.74 -4.50
CA ASP A 181 -5.46 4.35 -3.25
C ASP A 181 -4.00 4.81 -3.32
N ASN A 182 -3.22 4.22 -4.23
CA ASN A 182 -1.81 4.52 -4.42
C ASN A 182 -1.50 5.18 -5.78
N ARG A 183 -2.53 5.60 -6.53
CA ARG A 183 -2.43 6.07 -7.93
C ARG A 183 -1.36 7.13 -8.16
N SER A 184 -1.26 8.11 -7.27
CA SER A 184 -0.27 9.20 -7.41
C SER A 184 1.18 8.71 -7.28
N LYS A 185 1.44 7.70 -6.44
CA LYS A 185 2.77 7.10 -6.30
C LYS A 185 3.05 6.10 -7.43
N LEU A 186 2.08 5.26 -7.77
CA LEU A 186 2.21 4.30 -8.87
C LEU A 186 2.51 4.97 -10.22
N ARG A 187 1.90 6.13 -10.48
CA ARG A 187 2.21 6.95 -11.66
C ARG A 187 3.66 7.42 -11.70
N LYS A 188 4.23 7.82 -10.56
CA LYS A 188 5.65 8.20 -10.46
C LYS A 188 6.58 7.01 -10.64
N LEU A 189 6.14 5.82 -10.23
CA LEU A 189 6.87 4.57 -10.39
C LEU A 189 6.73 3.96 -11.79
N ARG A 190 5.85 4.53 -12.64
CA ARG A 190 5.45 3.99 -13.95
C ARG A 190 4.99 2.54 -13.85
N SER A 191 4.09 2.27 -12.90
CA SER A 191 3.52 0.95 -12.66
C SER A 191 2.53 0.55 -13.75
N ASN A 192 2.63 -0.68 -14.25
CA ASN A 192 1.70 -1.25 -15.23
C ASN A 192 0.59 -2.11 -14.58
N MET A 193 0.57 -2.20 -13.24
CA MET A 193 -0.33 -3.10 -12.51
C MET A 193 -1.81 -2.89 -12.86
N GLU A 194 -2.27 -1.63 -12.90
CA GLU A 194 -3.67 -1.33 -13.24
C GLU A 194 -4.00 -1.79 -14.67
N PHE A 195 -3.11 -1.54 -15.62
CA PHE A 195 -3.29 -1.96 -17.01
C PHE A 195 -3.39 -3.49 -17.13
N ASN A 196 -2.47 -4.22 -16.51
CA ASN A 196 -2.44 -5.68 -16.56
C ASN A 196 -3.70 -6.31 -15.92
N LEU A 197 -4.23 -5.72 -14.84
CA LEU A 197 -5.52 -6.12 -14.27
C LEU A 197 -6.68 -5.89 -15.23
N ARG A 198 -6.73 -4.74 -15.93
CA ARG A 198 -7.78 -4.46 -16.92
C ARG A 198 -7.74 -5.43 -18.09
N ILE A 199 -6.54 -5.80 -18.56
CA ILE A 199 -6.40 -6.84 -19.58
C ILE A 199 -6.89 -8.18 -19.05
N GLN A 200 -6.58 -8.54 -17.80
CA GLN A 200 -7.06 -9.80 -17.21
C GLN A 200 -8.59 -9.82 -17.12
N GLU A 201 -9.24 -8.77 -16.61
CA GLU A 201 -10.71 -8.67 -16.58
C GLU A 201 -11.33 -8.84 -17.97
N PHE A 202 -10.74 -8.21 -18.99
CA PHE A 202 -11.18 -8.35 -20.37
C PHE A 202 -11.08 -9.79 -20.87
N VAL A 203 -9.97 -10.48 -20.57
CA VAL A 203 -9.78 -11.89 -20.92
C VAL A 203 -10.78 -12.79 -20.20
N GLU A 204 -11.06 -12.56 -18.92
CA GLU A 204 -12.05 -13.34 -18.16
C GLU A 204 -13.47 -13.17 -18.72
N LEU A 205 -13.82 -11.96 -19.19
CA LEU A 205 -15.10 -11.70 -19.86
C LEU A 205 -15.21 -12.48 -21.17
N ILE A 206 -14.13 -12.58 -21.96
CA ILE A 206 -14.11 -13.41 -23.17
C ILE A 206 -14.17 -14.90 -22.82
N ARG A 207 -13.45 -15.35 -21.78
CA ARG A 207 -13.50 -16.74 -21.32
C ARG A 207 -14.91 -17.16 -20.90
N SER A 208 -15.68 -16.24 -20.32
CA SER A 208 -17.08 -16.43 -19.93
C SER A 208 -18.10 -16.24 -21.07
N ASP A 209 -17.63 -16.11 -22.33
CA ASP A 209 -18.41 -15.80 -23.54
C ASP A 209 -19.25 -14.49 -23.47
N ARG A 210 -18.89 -13.57 -22.56
CA ARG A 210 -19.54 -12.26 -22.40
C ARG A 210 -18.88 -11.19 -23.27
N ARG A 211 -18.80 -11.45 -24.59
CA ARG A 211 -18.04 -10.62 -25.55
C ARG A 211 -18.51 -9.16 -25.61
N ILE A 212 -19.82 -8.91 -25.52
CA ILE A 212 -20.37 -7.54 -25.52
C ILE A 212 -19.90 -6.74 -24.29
N ASP A 213 -19.85 -7.39 -23.13
CA ASP A 213 -19.37 -6.75 -21.90
C ASP A 213 -17.85 -6.52 -21.97
N ALA A 214 -17.09 -7.43 -22.58
CA ALA A 214 -15.67 -7.24 -22.85
C ALA A 214 -15.42 -5.99 -23.72
N ILE A 215 -16.23 -5.79 -24.77
CA ILE A 215 -16.13 -4.58 -25.63
C ILE A 215 -16.45 -3.32 -24.83
N LYS A 216 -17.50 -3.33 -24.00
CA LYS A 216 -17.84 -2.18 -23.13
C LYS A 216 -16.71 -1.87 -22.16
N HIS A 217 -16.11 -2.89 -21.57
CA HIS A 217 -14.97 -2.76 -20.66
C HIS A 217 -13.75 -2.16 -21.36
N ALA A 218 -13.37 -2.70 -22.52
CA ALA A 218 -12.27 -2.21 -23.33
C ALA A 218 -12.44 -0.72 -23.68
N ARG A 219 -13.62 -0.32 -24.16
CA ARG A 219 -13.93 1.08 -24.51
C ARG A 219 -13.82 2.03 -23.31
N LYS A 220 -14.11 1.54 -22.11
CA LYS A 220 -14.06 2.35 -20.89
C LYS A 220 -12.64 2.53 -20.36
N HIS A 221 -11.80 1.49 -20.44
CA HIS A 221 -10.53 1.43 -19.71
C HIS A 221 -9.28 1.51 -20.60
N PHE A 222 -9.31 0.95 -21.81
CA PHE A 222 -8.12 0.89 -22.67
C PHE A 222 -7.65 2.25 -23.23
N PRO A 223 -8.53 3.24 -23.52
CA PRO A 223 -8.06 4.54 -24.02
C PRO A 223 -7.09 5.27 -23.08
N THR A 224 -7.11 4.96 -21.77
CA THR A 224 -6.18 5.56 -20.80
C THR A 224 -4.74 5.04 -20.96
N PHE A 225 -4.55 3.93 -21.67
CA PHE A 225 -3.27 3.23 -21.82
C PHE A 225 -2.81 3.08 -23.27
N GLU A 226 -3.52 3.71 -24.22
CA GLU A 226 -3.31 3.52 -25.65
C GLU A 226 -1.90 3.91 -26.09
N ASP A 227 -1.41 5.08 -25.65
CA ASP A 227 -0.11 5.62 -26.05
C ASP A 227 1.07 4.69 -25.67
N GLU A 228 0.99 4.03 -24.51
CA GLU A 228 2.07 3.18 -23.99
C GLU A 228 1.91 1.69 -24.37
N HIS A 229 0.67 1.20 -24.49
CA HIS A 229 0.38 -0.25 -24.54
C HIS A 229 -0.42 -0.70 -25.76
N LEU A 230 -0.48 0.11 -26.83
CA LEU A 230 -1.26 -0.19 -28.05
C LEU A 230 -1.07 -1.60 -28.61
N ASN A 231 0.17 -2.10 -28.63
CA ASN A 231 0.47 -3.44 -29.16
C ASN A 231 -0.18 -4.55 -28.33
N THR A 232 -0.18 -4.41 -27.01
CA THR A 232 -0.81 -5.36 -26.09
C THR A 232 -2.34 -5.28 -26.20
N ILE A 233 -2.88 -4.07 -26.34
CA ILE A 233 -4.32 -3.84 -26.56
C ILE A 233 -4.77 -4.50 -27.87
N LYS A 234 -4.04 -4.33 -28.97
CA LYS A 234 -4.33 -4.98 -30.26
C LYS A 234 -4.38 -6.51 -30.14
N LYS A 235 -3.40 -7.10 -29.43
CA LYS A 235 -3.37 -8.55 -29.18
C LYS A 235 -4.56 -9.01 -28.34
N ALA A 236 -4.93 -8.26 -27.29
CA ALA A 236 -6.10 -8.56 -26.48
C ALA A 236 -7.39 -8.46 -27.32
N MET A 237 -7.57 -7.39 -28.09
CA MET A 237 -8.74 -7.19 -28.95
C MET A 237 -8.90 -8.28 -30.02
N ALA A 238 -7.80 -8.86 -30.51
CA ALA A 238 -7.86 -9.99 -31.43
C ALA A 238 -8.55 -11.22 -30.82
N LEU A 239 -8.55 -11.39 -29.49
CA LEU A 239 -9.28 -12.48 -28.81
C LEU A 239 -10.79 -12.44 -29.07
N LEU A 240 -11.36 -11.31 -29.49
CA LEU A 240 -12.76 -11.22 -29.89
C LEU A 240 -13.05 -11.95 -31.21
N ALA A 241 -12.05 -12.20 -32.05
CA ALA A 241 -12.20 -12.92 -33.31
C ALA A 241 -11.94 -14.42 -33.18
N PHE A 242 -11.26 -14.85 -32.11
CA PHE A 242 -10.84 -16.23 -31.92
C PHE A 242 -11.70 -16.95 -30.87
N PRO A 243 -11.86 -18.29 -30.96
CA PRO A 243 -12.47 -19.08 -29.90
C PRO A 243 -11.53 -19.22 -28.70
N VAL A 244 -12.07 -19.50 -27.51
CA VAL A 244 -11.26 -19.70 -26.29
C VAL A 244 -10.34 -20.93 -26.42
N SER A 245 -10.73 -21.91 -27.24
CA SER A 245 -9.95 -23.13 -27.56
C SER A 245 -8.88 -22.94 -28.64
N THR A 246 -8.41 -21.71 -28.85
CA THR A 246 -7.45 -21.41 -29.92
C THR A 246 -6.09 -22.05 -29.67
N GLU A 247 -5.55 -22.73 -30.68
CA GLU A 247 -4.21 -23.35 -30.61
C GLU A 247 -3.07 -22.40 -30.96
N ILE A 248 -3.38 -21.18 -31.45
CA ILE A 248 -2.38 -20.16 -31.77
C ILE A 248 -1.66 -19.75 -30.47
N PRO A 249 -0.34 -19.98 -30.35
CA PRO A 249 0.39 -19.80 -29.10
C PRO A 249 0.25 -18.41 -28.48
N SER A 250 0.27 -17.35 -29.30
CA SER A 250 0.20 -15.96 -28.84
C SER A 250 -1.12 -15.61 -28.15
N TYR A 251 -2.22 -16.28 -28.51
CA TYR A 251 -3.54 -16.05 -27.91
C TYR A 251 -3.83 -17.06 -26.80
N LYS A 252 -3.34 -18.30 -26.94
CA LYS A 252 -3.42 -19.33 -25.89
C LYS A 252 -2.77 -18.86 -24.59
N MET A 253 -1.59 -18.23 -24.67
CA MET A 253 -0.91 -17.66 -23.49
C MET A 253 -1.74 -16.60 -22.76
N LEU A 254 -2.60 -15.85 -23.47
CA LEU A 254 -3.46 -14.85 -22.82
C LEU A 254 -4.56 -15.52 -21.97
N PHE A 255 -4.97 -16.74 -22.31
CA PHE A 255 -5.92 -17.55 -21.54
C PHE A 255 -5.25 -18.50 -20.54
N ASP A 256 -3.95 -18.39 -20.31
CA ASP A 256 -3.27 -19.22 -19.30
C ASP A 256 -3.68 -18.79 -17.88
N GLU A 257 -3.92 -19.77 -17.00
CA GLU A 257 -4.21 -19.52 -15.58
C GLU A 257 -2.97 -19.02 -14.83
N GLY A 258 -1.76 -19.38 -15.29
CA GLY A 258 -0.49 -18.89 -14.71
C GLY A 258 -0.30 -17.37 -14.81
N ARG A 259 -1.15 -16.67 -15.58
CA ARG A 259 -1.20 -15.20 -15.57
C ARG A 259 -1.62 -14.63 -14.23
N TRP A 260 -2.47 -15.33 -13.47
CA TRP A 260 -2.85 -14.89 -12.13
C TRP A 260 -1.67 -14.93 -11.16
N ASP A 261 -0.83 -15.96 -11.23
CA ASP A 261 0.42 -16.04 -10.46
C ASP A 261 1.38 -14.91 -10.84
N THR A 262 1.45 -14.60 -12.14
CA THR A 262 2.26 -13.47 -12.64
C THR A 262 1.76 -12.14 -12.09
N LEU A 263 0.44 -11.92 -12.05
CA LEU A 263 -0.17 -10.71 -11.46
C LEU A 263 0.07 -10.61 -9.95
N ILE A 264 0.04 -11.73 -9.23
CA ILE A 264 0.36 -11.79 -7.80
C ILE A 264 1.81 -11.37 -7.56
N GLU A 265 2.74 -11.88 -8.36
CA GLU A 265 4.15 -11.54 -8.24
C GLU A 265 4.42 -10.07 -8.65
N GLU A 266 3.79 -9.59 -9.73
CA GLU A 266 3.85 -8.18 -10.12
C GLU A 266 3.32 -7.26 -9.02
N PHE A 267 2.17 -7.59 -8.43
CA PHE A 267 1.61 -6.86 -7.30
C PHE A 267 2.59 -6.81 -6.13
N ARG A 268 3.19 -7.95 -5.78
CA ARG A 268 4.15 -8.05 -4.68
C ARG A 268 5.36 -7.15 -4.91
N GLN A 269 5.91 -7.15 -6.12
CA GLN A 269 7.02 -6.29 -6.51
C GLN A 269 6.65 -4.81 -6.46
N GLU A 270 5.49 -4.44 -7.01
CA GLU A 270 5.01 -3.06 -6.99
C GLU A 270 4.69 -2.58 -5.56
N ASN A 271 4.18 -3.45 -4.70
CA ASN A 271 3.98 -3.17 -3.28
C ASN A 271 5.32 -2.94 -2.56
N TYR A 272 6.35 -3.73 -2.84
CA TYR A 272 7.69 -3.47 -2.30
C TYR A 272 8.28 -2.16 -2.80
N ARG A 273 8.15 -1.84 -4.10
CA ARG A 273 8.60 -0.57 -4.68
C ARG A 273 7.89 0.63 -4.05
N LEU A 274 6.59 0.51 -3.78
CA LEU A 274 5.80 1.56 -3.13
C LEU A 274 6.37 1.96 -1.76
N PHE A 275 6.85 0.97 -0.99
CA PHE A 275 7.44 1.16 0.33
C PHE A 275 8.97 1.26 0.32
N GLN A 276 9.60 1.23 -0.85
CA GLN A 276 11.06 1.20 -1.03
C GLN A 276 11.72 0.05 -0.25
N LEU A 277 11.04 -1.10 -0.22
CA LEU A 277 11.58 -2.33 0.30
C LEU A 277 12.45 -3.01 -0.75
N ALA A 278 13.58 -3.57 -0.32
CA ALA A 278 14.36 -4.46 -1.16
C ALA A 278 13.56 -5.72 -1.49
N SER A 279 13.84 -6.33 -2.65
CA SER A 279 13.26 -7.62 -3.06
C SER A 279 13.67 -8.74 -2.10
N GLN A 280 14.94 -8.74 -1.69
CA GLN A 280 15.46 -9.65 -0.67
C GLN A 280 15.20 -9.11 0.74
N SER A 281 14.97 -10.02 1.68
CA SER A 281 14.82 -9.65 3.09
C SER A 281 16.17 -9.21 3.68
N VAL A 282 16.12 -8.25 4.62
CA VAL A 282 17.31 -7.81 5.37
C VAL A 282 17.97 -8.99 6.10
N PHE A 283 17.16 -9.95 6.58
CA PHE A 283 17.64 -11.18 7.20
C PHE A 283 18.50 -12.02 6.25
N THR A 284 18.01 -12.29 5.03
CA THR A 284 18.72 -13.07 4.01
C THR A 284 20.07 -12.43 3.68
N VAL A 285 20.09 -11.10 3.47
CA VAL A 285 21.31 -10.36 3.16
C VAL A 285 22.32 -10.44 4.32
N ALA A 286 21.86 -10.22 5.56
CA ALA A 286 22.74 -10.30 6.73
C ALA A 286 23.27 -11.72 6.97
N LEU A 287 22.44 -12.74 6.75
CA LEU A 287 22.85 -14.14 6.84
C LEU A 287 23.89 -14.49 5.77
N GLN A 288 23.67 -14.10 4.52
CA GLN A 288 24.63 -14.30 3.43
C GLN A 288 25.96 -13.60 3.71
N ALA A 289 25.92 -12.35 4.16
CA ALA A 289 27.12 -11.60 4.54
C ALA A 289 27.87 -12.28 5.70
N GLY A 290 27.14 -12.72 6.74
CA GLY A 290 27.71 -13.45 7.87
C GLY A 290 28.35 -14.78 7.45
N LEU A 291 27.66 -15.57 6.63
CA LEU A 291 28.19 -16.82 6.08
C LEU A 291 29.41 -16.58 5.20
N SER A 292 29.44 -15.48 4.44
CA SER A 292 30.58 -15.12 3.58
C SER A 292 31.79 -14.67 4.41
N ALA A 293 31.58 -13.96 5.51
CA ALA A 293 32.63 -13.63 6.47
C ALA A 293 33.14 -14.86 7.24
N LEU A 294 32.30 -15.87 7.43
CA LEU A 294 32.65 -17.16 8.04
C LEU A 294 33.29 -18.14 7.05
N LYS A 295 33.24 -17.90 5.72
CA LYS A 295 34.03 -18.66 4.75
C LYS A 295 35.50 -18.39 5.01
N THR A 296 36.08 -19.25 5.83
CA THR A 296 37.48 -19.33 6.20
C THR A 296 38.38 -19.64 5.00
N PRO A 297 39.67 -19.26 5.06
CA PRO A 297 40.64 -19.36 3.97
C PRO A 297 41.09 -20.80 3.79
N TYR A 298 40.33 -21.61 3.06
CA TYR A 298 40.88 -22.79 2.40
C TYR A 298 40.71 -22.61 0.89
N PRO A 299 41.79 -22.20 0.18
CA PRO A 299 41.82 -22.32 -1.27
C PRO A 299 41.94 -23.81 -1.58
N PHE A 300 41.05 -24.32 -2.43
CA PHE A 300 41.29 -25.55 -3.18
C PHE A 300 42.32 -25.26 -4.27
#